data_AF-A0A0C9V5J2-F1
#
_entry.id   AF-A0A0C9V5J2-F1
#
_cell.length_a   1.000
_cell.length_b   1.000
_cell.length_c   1.000
_cell.angle_alpha   90.00
_cell.angle_beta   90.00
_cell.angle_gamma   90.00
#
_symmetry.space_group_name_H-M   'P 1'
#
loop_
_entity.id
_entity.type
_entity.pdbx_description
1 polymer ?
#
loop_
_entity_poly.entity_id
_entity_poly.type
_entity_poly.pdbx_seq_one_letter_code
_entity_poly.pdbx_strand_id
1 'polypeptide(L)' 'EVIEQANDTSYGLAASVFTKDIDKGFRVAHALDAGTMWINCANQTEISMPFGGFKQSGIGRE' A
#
# COMPACT_ATOMS: atom_id res chain seq x y z
N GLU A 1 -0.63 -16.68 0.15
CA GLU A 1 0.81 -16.64 0.49
C GLU A 1 1.35 -15.21 0.63
N VAL A 2 1.90 -14.54 -0.39
CA VAL A 2 2.59 -13.23 -0.18
C VAL A 2 1.67 -12.07 0.24
N ILE A 3 0.43 -12.02 -0.26
CA ILE A 3 -0.53 -10.98 0.13
C ILE A 3 -0.96 -11.17 1.58
N GLU A 4 -1.23 -12.42 1.98
CA GLU A 4 -1.58 -12.75 3.36
C GLU A 4 -0.43 -12.41 4.30
N GLN A 5 0.81 -12.79 3.96
CA GLN A 5 1.99 -12.43 4.74
C GLN A 5 2.21 -10.93 4.82
N ALA A 6 1.97 -10.18 3.73
CA ALA A 6 2.10 -8.73 3.73
C ALA A 6 1.02 -8.04 4.58
N ASN A 7 -0.17 -8.65 4.69
CA ASN A 7 -1.25 -8.16 5.54
C ASN A 7 -1.16 -8.66 6.99
N ASP A 8 -0.35 -9.69 7.29
CA ASP A 8 -0.12 -10.25 8.62
C ASP A 8 0.81 -9.35 9.46
N THR A 9 0.34 -8.12 9.68
CA THR A 9 1.00 -7.11 10.49
C THR A 9 -0.07 -6.20 11.10
N SER A 10 0.24 -5.68 12.29
CA SER A 10 -0.58 -4.67 12.97
C SER A 10 -0.52 -3.31 12.28
N TYR A 11 0.39 -3.12 11.32
CA TYR A 11 0.62 -1.88 10.59
C TYR A 11 0.05 -1.95 9.18
N GLY A 12 -0.15 -0.78 8.56
CA GLY A 12 -0.71 -0.64 7.23
C GLY A 12 -0.50 0.75 6.65
N LEU A 13 0.70 1.34 6.81
CA LEU A 13 0.95 2.71 6.36
C LEU A 13 1.04 2.81 4.84
N ALA A 14 1.98 2.08 4.25
CA ALA A 14 2.18 2.04 2.81
C ALA A 14 2.78 0.70 2.39
N ALA A 15 2.58 0.31 1.13
CA ALA A 15 3.24 -0.83 0.53
C ALA A 15 3.56 -0.58 -0.96
N SER A 16 4.49 -1.37 -1.50
CA SER A 16 4.93 -1.27 -2.90
C SER A 16 4.91 -2.64 -3.56
N VAL A 17 4.52 -2.70 -4.83
CA VAL A 17 4.62 -3.90 -5.66
C VAL A 17 5.43 -3.61 -6.91
N PHE A 18 6.35 -4.51 -7.26
CA PHE A 18 7.16 -4.44 -8.48
C PHE A 18 6.77 -5.57 -9.41
N THR A 19 6.20 -5.23 -10.57
CA THR A 19 5.69 -6.18 -11.54
C THR A 19 5.71 -5.57 -12.95
N LYS A 20 5.97 -6.41 -13.95
CA LYS A 20 5.84 -6.04 -15.37
C LYS A 20 4.40 -6.15 -15.88
N ASP A 21 3.56 -6.85 -15.13
CA ASP A 21 2.15 -7.09 -15.42
C ASP A 21 1.30 -6.13 -14.58
N ILE A 22 0.63 -5.20 -15.27
CA ILE A 22 -0.13 -4.12 -14.63
C ILE A 22 -1.42 -4.63 -13.97
N ASP A 23 -2.06 -5.65 -14.54
CA ASP A 23 -3.28 -6.24 -14.00
C ASP A 23 -2.98 -6.94 -12.67
N LYS A 24 -1.82 -7.62 -12.58
CA LYS A 24 -1.31 -8.13 -11.30
C LYS A 24 -0.99 -7.01 -10.33
N GLY A 25 -0.43 -5.90 -10.81
CA GLY A 25 -0.13 -4.72 -10.00
C GLY A 25 -1.39 -4.19 -9.31
N PHE A 26 -2.46 -3.94 -10.07
CA PHE A 26 -3.74 -3.50 -9.53
C PHE A 26 -4.38 -4.55 -8.62
N ARG A 27 -4.35 -5.83 -8.99
CA ARG A 27 -4.89 -6.91 -8.14
C ARG A 27 -4.21 -6.96 -6.77
N VAL A 28 -2.89 -6.78 -6.72
CA VAL A 28 -2.14 -6.74 -5.47
C VAL A 28 -2.42 -5.46 -4.70
N ALA A 29 -2.42 -4.30 -5.38
CA ALA A 29 -2.71 -3.02 -4.73
C ALA A 29 -4.09 -2.98 -4.07
N HIS A 30 -5.10 -3.62 -4.66
CA HIS A 30 -6.44 -3.71 -4.07
C HIS A 30 -6.56 -4.74 -2.94
N ALA A 31 -5.63 -5.69 -2.84
CA ALA A 31 -5.68 -6.76 -1.85
C ALA A 31 -4.83 -6.47 -0.60
N LEU A 32 -3.97 -5.44 -0.63
CA LEU A 32 -3.12 -5.06 0.49
C LEU A 32 -3.83 -4.05 1.40
N ASP A 33 -3.75 -4.29 2.71
CA ASP A 33 -4.31 -3.41 3.75
C ASP A 33 -3.33 -2.26 4.07
N ALA A 34 -3.13 -1.36 3.11
CA ALA A 34 -2.19 -0.24 3.21
C ALA A 34 -2.82 1.10 2.79
N GLY A 35 -2.36 2.17 3.44
CA GLY A 35 -2.82 3.54 3.24
C GLY A 35 -2.50 4.10 1.87
N THR A 36 -1.27 3.84 1.43
CA THR A 36 -0.74 4.22 0.13
C THR A 36 -0.15 2.99 -0.54
N MET A 37 -0.51 2.76 -1.79
CA MET A 37 0.04 1.67 -2.61
C MET A 37 0.81 2.23 -3.79
N TRP A 38 2.07 1.82 -3.92
CA TRP A 38 2.91 2.16 -5.07
C TRP A 38 3.09 0.96 -6.00
N ILE A 39 2.98 1.18 -7.31
CA ILE A 39 3.26 0.17 -8.34
C ILE A 39 4.50 0.62 -9.10
N ASN A 40 5.57 -0.17 -9.03
CA ASN A 40 6.86 0.09 -9.67
C ASN A 40 7.58 1.37 -9.21
N CYS A 41 7.18 1.93 -8.06
CA CYS A 41 7.89 2.97 -7.34
C CYS A 41 7.77 2.72 -5.82
N ALA A 42 8.49 3.50 -5.01
CA ALA A 42 8.42 3.44 -3.55
C ALA A 42 8.75 4.82 -2.96
N ASN A 43 8.18 5.13 -1.80
CA ASN A 43 8.44 6.37 -1.05
C ASN A 43 8.20 7.66 -1.85
N GLN A 44 7.28 7.63 -2.81
CA GLN A 44 6.84 8.83 -3.51
C GLN A 44 5.63 9.42 -2.79
N THR A 45 5.80 10.61 -2.24
CA THR A 45 4.73 11.37 -1.58
C THR A 45 4.57 12.68 -2.34
N GLU A 46 3.33 13.16 -2.41
CA GLU A 46 2.97 14.36 -3.15
C GLU A 46 1.92 15.10 -2.32
N ILE A 47 2.01 16.43 -2.27
CA ILE A 47 1.24 17.26 -1.33
C ILE A 47 -0.26 17.23 -1.63
N SER A 48 -0.66 17.00 -2.88
CA SER A 48 -2.06 16.87 -3.28
C SER A 48 -2.62 15.45 -3.10
N MET A 49 -1.78 14.46 -2.75
CA MET A 49 -2.22 13.09 -2.52
C MET A 49 -2.38 12.79 -1.03
N PRO A 50 -3.55 12.29 -0.60
CA PRO A 50 -3.78 11.99 0.80
C PRO A 50 -2.86 10.86 1.27
N PHE A 51 -2.16 11.08 2.38
CA PHE A 51 -1.29 10.10 3.00
C PHE A 51 -1.80 9.72 4.38
N GLY A 52 -1.84 8.42 4.69
CA GLY A 52 -2.17 7.96 6.02
C GLY A 52 -2.50 6.48 6.05
N GLY A 53 -2.25 5.83 7.18
CA GLY A 53 -2.24 4.38 7.28
C GLY A 53 -3.59 3.73 7.63
N PHE A 54 -3.60 2.41 7.55
CA PHE A 54 -4.61 1.53 8.11
C PHE A 54 -4.12 0.94 9.44
N LYS A 55 -5.05 0.32 10.18
CA LYS A 55 -4.78 -0.39 11.44
C LYS A 55 -4.11 0.52 12.48
N GLN A 56 -3.02 0.08 13.10
CA GLN A 56 -2.28 0.88 14.09
C GLN A 56 -1.38 1.95 13.44
N SER A 57 -1.34 2.06 12.11
CA SER A 57 -0.57 3.10 11.42
C SER A 57 -1.25 4.47 11.41
N GLY A 58 -2.39 4.62 12.08
CA GLY A 58 -3.00 5.92 12.36
C GLY A 58 -4.48 5.98 12.00
N ILE A 59 -5.10 7.11 12.39
CA ILE A 59 -6.48 7.45 12.08
C ILE A 59 -6.46 8.80 11.37
N GLY A 60 -7.13 8.89 10.22
CA GLY A 60 -7.15 10.09 9.39
C GLY A 60 -6.23 10.00 8.17
N ARG A 61 -6.20 11.08 7.40
CA ARG A 61 -5.36 11.29 6.22
C ARG A 61 -4.90 12.75 6.24
N GLU A 62 -3.65 12.99 5.88
CA GLU A 62 -3.07 14.32 5.64
C GLU A 62 -3.00 14.61 4.15
#